data_AF-A0AA86LSQ3-F1
#
_entry.id   AF-A0AA86LSQ3-F1
#
_cell.length_a   1.000
_cell.length_b   1.000
_cell.length_c   1.000
_cell.angle_alpha   90.00
_cell.angle_beta   90.00
_cell.angle_gamma   90.00
#
_symmetry.space_group_name_H-M   'P 1'
#
loop_
_entity.id
_entity.type
_entity.pdbx_description
1 polymer ?
#
loop_
_entity_poly.entity_id
_entity_poly.type
_entity_poly.pdbx_seq_one_letter_code
_entity_poly.pdbx_strand_id
1 'polypeptide(L)' 'MCELLTILRSSYYHSFKKTVSNREQENQKLTKEIQRIHVKSKARYGAPKIHKILVNNACYLSLKRVQLQEGT' A
#
# COMPACT_ATOMS: atom_id res chain seq x y z
N MET A 1 1.54 16.45 -30.46
CA MET A 1 0.47 16.36 -29.43
C MET A 1 0.71 17.34 -28.27
N CYS A 2 1.17 18.57 -28.54
CA CYS A 2 1.50 19.56 -27.50
C CYS A 2 1.15 21.00 -27.87
N GLU A 3 0.38 21.25 -28.93
CA GLU A 3 0.08 22.62 -29.38
C GLU A 3 -1.33 23.10 -29.01
N LEU A 4 -2.25 22.19 -28.64
CA LEU A 4 -3.66 22.53 -28.42
C LEU A 4 -4.06 22.78 -26.95
N LEU A 5 -3.22 22.37 -26.00
CA LEU A 5 -3.50 22.54 -24.57
C LEU A 5 -2.25 23.16 -23.95
N THR A 6 -2.36 24.41 -23.52
CA THR A 6 -1.35 25.21 -22.78
C THR A 6 -1.09 24.65 -21.38
N ILE A 7 -0.95 23.34 -21.25
CA ILE A 7 -0.71 22.63 -20.00
C ILE A 7 0.74 22.18 -20.01
N LEU A 8 1.48 22.56 -18.96
CA LEU A 8 2.83 22.05 -18.73
C LEU A 8 2.81 20.52 -18.69
N ARG A 9 3.76 19.88 -19.38
CA ARG A 9 3.87 18.43 -19.48
C ARG A 9 3.86 17.71 -18.12
N SER A 10 4.39 18.36 -17.08
CA SER A 10 4.36 17.89 -15.69
C SER A 10 2.95 17.84 -15.09
N SER A 11 2.13 18.86 -15.35
CA SER A 11 0.74 18.94 -14.89
C SER A 11 -0.12 17.88 -15.57
N TYR A 12 0.12 17.59 -16.85
CA TYR A 12 -0.61 16.56 -17.61
C TYR A 12 -0.51 15.17 -16.95
N TYR A 13 0.70 14.72 -16.63
CA TYR A 13 0.90 13.40 -15.99
C TYR A 13 0.51 13.39 -14.50
N HIS A 14 0.52 14.55 -13.83
CA HIS A 14 0.05 14.68 -12.45
C HIS A 14 -1.47 14.49 -12.35
N SER A 15 -2.24 15.08 -13.29
CA SER A 15 -3.70 14.97 -13.29
C SER A 15 -4.23 13.64 -13.85
N PHE A 16 -3.44 12.92 -14.65
CA PHE A 16 -3.90 11.73 -15.39
C PHE A 16 -3.99 10.45 -14.52
N LYS A 17 -3.47 10.45 -13.29
CA LYS A 17 -3.57 9.29 -12.39
C LYS A 17 -4.65 9.49 -11.33
N LYS A 18 -5.92 9.38 -11.71
CA LYS A 18 -7.05 9.28 -10.75
C LYS A 18 -7.62 7.87 -10.59
N THR A 19 -7.22 6.93 -11.45
CA THR A 19 -7.63 5.53 -11.35
C THR A 19 -6.65 4.78 -10.44
N VAL A 20 -7.10 4.43 -9.24
CA VAL A 20 -6.36 3.54 -8.33
C VAL A 20 -5.99 2.26 -9.06
N SER A 21 -4.71 1.96 -9.10
CA SER A 21 -4.23 0.75 -9.75
C SER A 21 -4.67 -0.49 -8.96
N ASN A 22 -4.79 -1.64 -9.63
CA ASN A 22 -5.07 -2.92 -8.96
C ASN A 22 -4.09 -3.19 -7.80
N ARG A 23 -2.83 -2.74 -7.93
CA ARG A 23 -1.78 -2.86 -6.92
C ARG A 23 -2.04 -1.95 -5.71
N GLU A 24 -2.55 -0.75 -5.91
CA GLU A 24 -2.91 0.16 -4.81
C GLU A 24 -4.12 -0.37 -4.04
N GLN A 25 -5.13 -0.93 -4.71
CA GLN A 25 -6.25 -1.57 -4.01
C GLN A 25 -5.79 -2.75 -3.16
N GLU A 26 -4.92 -3.60 -3.70
CA GLU A 26 -4.34 -4.73 -2.96
C GLU A 26 -3.53 -4.22 -1.75
N ASN A 27 -2.70 -3.18 -1.95
CA ASN A 27 -1.95 -2.56 -0.87
C ASN A 27 -2.87 -1.97 0.21
N GLN A 28 -3.97 -1.29 -0.15
CA GLN A 28 -4.93 -0.75 0.81
C GLN A 28 -5.61 -1.85 1.63
N LYS A 29 -5.98 -2.97 1.00
CA LYS A 29 -6.54 -4.14 1.71
C LYS A 29 -5.51 -4.69 2.70
N LEU A 30 -4.25 -4.80 2.28
CA LEU A 30 -3.16 -5.26 3.12
C LEU A 30 -2.94 -4.33 4.33
N THR A 31 -2.91 -3.01 4.12
CA THR A 31 -2.75 -2.04 5.20
C THR A 31 -3.84 -2.20 6.27
N LYS A 32 -5.08 -2.40 5.84
CA LYS A 32 -6.22 -2.61 6.75
C LYS A 32 -6.06 -3.89 7.58
N GLU A 33 -5.60 -4.98 6.98
CA GLU A 33 -5.36 -6.24 7.72
C GLU A 33 -4.19 -6.10 8.71
N ILE A 34 -3.09 -5.46 8.31
CA ILE A 34 -1.96 -5.15 9.19
C ILE A 34 -2.45 -4.34 10.39
N GLN A 35 -3.20 -3.27 10.15
CA GLN A 35 -3.71 -2.38 11.20
C GLN A 35 -4.66 -3.13 12.14
N ARG A 36 -5.51 -4.02 11.62
CA ARG A 36 -6.40 -4.86 12.44
C ARG A 36 -5.61 -5.78 13.36
N ILE A 37 -4.57 -6.45 12.86
CA ILE A 37 -3.70 -7.32 13.67
C ILE A 37 -2.94 -6.49 14.71
N HIS A 38 -2.42 -5.33 14.32
CA HIS A 38 -1.69 -4.43 15.19
C HIS A 38 -2.55 -3.95 16.36
N VAL A 39 -3.77 -3.47 16.09
CA VAL A 39 -4.75 -3.05 17.11
C VAL A 39 -5.15 -4.22 18.01
N LYS A 40 -5.45 -5.40 17.42
CA LYS A 40 -5.80 -6.61 18.20
C LYS A 40 -4.68 -7.03 19.14
N SER A 41 -3.43 -6.86 18.73
CA SER A 41 -2.25 -7.16 19.55
C SER A 41 -1.86 -6.04 20.53
N LYS A 42 -2.63 -4.94 20.61
CA LYS A 42 -2.32 -3.75 21.41
C LYS A 42 -0.93 -3.17 21.10
N ALA A 43 -0.57 -3.11 19.81
CA ALA A 43 0.73 -2.63 19.33
C ALA A 43 1.95 -3.40 19.85
N ARG A 44 1.77 -4.60 20.43
CA ARG A 44 2.87 -5.42 20.96
C ARG A 44 3.71 -6.08 19.86
N TYR A 45 3.09 -6.34 18.71
CA TYR A 45 3.73 -7.02 17.60
C TYR A 45 4.24 -6.00 16.58
N GLY A 46 5.52 -6.08 16.24
CA GLY A 46 6.10 -5.36 15.09
C GLY A 46 6.05 -6.19 13.80
N ALA A 47 6.52 -5.60 12.71
CA ALA A 47 6.53 -6.18 11.36
C ALA A 47 6.86 -7.68 11.27
N PRO A 48 7.88 -8.24 11.96
CA PRO A 48 8.23 -9.65 11.82
C PRO A 48 7.16 -10.60 12.37
N LYS A 49 6.46 -10.23 13.45
CA LYS A 49 5.39 -11.05 14.05
C LYS A 49 4.09 -10.90 13.26
N ILE A 50 3.79 -9.69 12.80
CA ILE A 50 2.61 -9.42 11.97
C ILE A 50 2.72 -10.15 10.63
N HIS A 51 3.91 -10.15 10.00
CA HIS A 51 4.17 -10.91 8.78
C HIS A 51 3.93 -12.41 8.95
N LYS A 52 4.43 -13.02 10.03
CA LYS A 52 4.18 -14.45 10.32
C LYS A 52 2.68 -14.76 10.43
N ILE A 53 1.91 -13.88 11.07
CA ILE A 53 0.45 -14.03 11.19
C ILE A 53 -0.23 -13.90 9.81
N LEU A 54 0.22 -12.96 8.97
CA LEU A 54 -0.31 -12.78 7.62
C LEU A 54 -0.01 -13.95 6.68
N VAL A 55 1.19 -14.53 6.77
CA VAL A 55 1.57 -15.73 6.00
C VAL A 55 0.72 -16.92 6.41
N ASN A 56 0.46 -17.10 7.72
CA ASN A 56 -0.44 -18.15 8.22
C ASN A 56 -1.89 -17.96 7.75
N ASN A 57 -2.32 -16.72 7.50
CA ASN A 57 -3.65 -16.40 6.95
C ASN A 57 -3.72 -16.54 5.40
N ALA A 58 -2.83 -17.35 4.81
CA ALA A 58 -2.75 -17.64 3.37
C ALA A 58 -2.36 -16.46 2.47
N CYS A 59 -1.79 -15.38 3.03
CA CYS A 59 -1.29 -14.26 2.24
C CYS A 59 0.23 -14.35 2.09
N TYR A 60 0.69 -14.91 0.97
CA TYR A 60 2.12 -14.99 0.63
C TYR A 60 2.67 -13.61 0.22
N LEU A 61 2.97 -12.79 1.21
CA LEU A 61 3.60 -11.49 1.02
C LEU A 61 5.04 -11.51 1.54
N SER A 62 5.92 -10.74 0.91
CA SER A 62 7.30 -10.61 1.37
C SER A 62 7.39 -9.68 2.58
N LEU A 63 8.31 -9.98 3.50
CA LEU A 63 8.61 -9.16 4.69
C LEU A 63 8.82 -7.68 4.35
N LYS A 64 9.49 -7.43 3.22
CA LYS A 64 9.78 -6.08 2.73
C LYS A 64 8.52 -5.26 2.44
N ARG A 65 7.42 -5.90 2.02
CA ARG A 65 6.14 -5.20 1.77
C ARG A 65 5.45 -4.81 3.07
N VAL A 66 5.52 -5.63 4.11
CA VAL A 66 4.98 -5.30 5.45
C VAL A 66 5.77 -4.14 6.06
N GLN A 67 7.10 -4.18 5.97
CA GLN A 67 7.96 -3.12 6.52
C GLN A 67 7.75 -1.76 5.86
N LEU A 68 7.50 -1.71 4.55
CA LEU A 68 7.19 -0.46 3.84
C LEU A 68 5.85 0.15 4.27
N GLN A 69 4.91 -0.65 4.77
CA GLN A 69 3.59 -0.16 5.19
C GLN A 69 3.54 0.30 6.65
N GLU A 70 4.46 -0.15 7.50
CA GLU A 70 4.58 0.32 8.88
C GLU A 70 5.33 1.67 9.01
N GLY A 71 6.07 2.10 7.98
CA GLY A 71 6.94 3.28 7.99
C GLY A 71 6.39 4.55 7.34
N THR A 72 5.09 4.60 7.02
CA THR A 72 4.37 5.77 6.45
C THR A 72 3.22 6.13 7.36
#